data_AF-A0A4W6ESR4-F1
#
_entry.id   AF-A0A4W6ESR4-F1
#
_cell.length_a   1.000
_cell.length_b   1.000
_cell.length_c   1.000
_cell.angle_alpha   90.00
_cell.angle_beta   90.00
_cell.angle_gamma   90.00
#
_symmetry.space_group_name_H-M   'P 1'
#
loop_
_entity.id
_entity.type
_entity.pdbx_description
1 polymer ?
#
loop_
_entity_poly.entity_id
_entity_poly.type
_entity_poly.pdbx_seq_one_letter_code
_entity_poly.pdbx_strand_id
1 'polypeptide(L)'
;MSEGKGPVTLKIILIGNSGVGKSSFMNRYVNHRFTNMYRATIGTDFLCKTVNMDGDTVNLQIWDTAGTERFQSLGTPLYRGAHCCMLVFDVTSKDSFSALEVWRKEFLVQGEPQDPSDFPFIVLGNKTDLSNREVSGKKALQWCEEIGAEYFEGSAKEDLDVEKPFVRAAQRGLQQYKKHTLENTGHFQITCKQPTETRNTCEC
;
A
#
# COMPACT_ATOMS: atom_id res chain seq x y z
N MET A 1 -23.31 -6.14 24.99
CA MET A 1 -23.40 -5.33 23.76
C MET A 1 -21.99 -4.88 23.44
N SER A 2 -21.32 -5.51 22.47
CA SER A 2 -19.98 -5.11 22.05
C SER A 2 -20.09 -3.75 21.36
N GLU A 3 -19.37 -2.75 21.84
CA GLU A 3 -19.15 -1.50 21.11
C GLU A 3 -18.72 -1.86 19.68
N GLY A 4 -19.52 -1.47 18.70
CA GLY A 4 -19.25 -1.79 17.30
C GLY A 4 -17.95 -1.12 16.88
N LYS A 5 -16.89 -1.93 16.73
CA LYS A 5 -15.59 -1.46 16.24
C LYS A 5 -15.81 -0.77 14.89
N GLY A 6 -15.47 0.51 14.81
CA GLY A 6 -15.60 1.29 13.57
C GLY A 6 -14.76 0.71 12.43
N PRO A 7 -15.10 1.01 11.17
CA PRO A 7 -14.39 0.45 10.03
C PRO A 7 -12.92 0.90 10.01
N VAL A 8 -12.01 -0.04 9.76
CA VAL A 8 -10.58 0.24 9.62
C VAL A 8 -10.34 0.86 8.24
N THR A 9 -9.63 1.98 8.18
CA THR A 9 -9.28 2.61 6.90
C THR A 9 -7.83 2.28 6.56
N LEU A 10 -7.59 1.65 5.41
CA LEU A 10 -6.24 1.32 4.94
C LEU A 10 -5.94 2.08 3.65
N LYS A 11 -4.75 2.67 3.60
CA LYS A 11 -4.21 3.34 2.43
C LYS A 11 -3.29 2.39 1.66
N ILE A 12 -3.67 2.04 0.45
CA ILE A 12 -2.84 1.27 -0.50
C ILE A 12 -2.38 2.23 -1.58
N ILE A 13 -1.09 2.29 -1.87
CA ILE A 13 -0.55 3.15 -2.93
C ILE A 13 0.01 2.31 -4.08
N LEU A 14 -0.25 2.73 -5.32
CA LEU A 14 0.29 2.11 -6.53
C LEU A 14 1.36 3.03 -7.11
N ILE A 15 2.60 2.55 -7.17
CA ILE A 15 3.72 3.28 -7.78
C ILE A 15 4.40 2.44 -8.86
N GLY A 16 5.06 3.11 -9.81
CA GLY A 16 5.61 2.47 -11.01
C GLY A 16 5.65 3.45 -12.17
N ASN A 17 6.39 3.12 -13.23
CA ASN A 17 6.55 4.03 -14.38
C ASN A 17 5.21 4.49 -14.97
N SER A 18 5.22 5.63 -15.64
CA SER A 18 4.06 6.05 -16.44
C SER A 18 3.75 4.99 -17.52
N GLY A 19 2.47 4.77 -17.80
CA GLY A 19 2.03 3.84 -18.85
C GLY A 19 2.05 2.34 -18.50
N VAL A 20 2.52 1.93 -17.30
CA VAL A 20 2.49 0.51 -16.88
C VAL A 20 1.09 -0.01 -16.57
N GLY A 21 0.12 0.89 -16.40
CA GLY A 21 -1.31 0.56 -16.25
C GLY A 21 -1.84 0.58 -14.82
N LYS A 22 -1.20 1.31 -13.90
CA LYS A 22 -1.65 1.50 -12.49
C LYS A 22 -3.12 1.94 -12.40
N SER A 23 -3.45 3.03 -13.08
CA SER A 23 -4.80 3.61 -13.13
C SER A 23 -5.82 2.63 -13.72
N SER A 24 -5.45 1.91 -14.77
CA SER A 24 -6.32 0.91 -15.41
C SER A 24 -6.55 -0.29 -14.49
N PHE A 25 -5.53 -0.74 -13.76
CA PHE A 25 -5.61 -1.86 -12.82
C PHE A 25 -6.47 -1.49 -11.59
N MET A 26 -6.27 -0.28 -11.04
CA MET A 26 -7.11 0.28 -9.98
C MET A 26 -8.57 0.40 -10.42
N ASN A 27 -8.83 0.99 -11.59
CA ASN A 27 -10.19 1.13 -12.12
C ASN A 27 -10.83 -0.22 -12.42
N ARG A 28 -10.05 -1.20 -12.89
CA ARG A 28 -10.57 -2.54 -13.12
C ARG A 28 -11.01 -3.17 -11.81
N TYR A 29 -10.22 -3.07 -10.75
CA TYR A 29 -10.56 -3.62 -9.45
C TYR A 29 -11.76 -2.94 -8.77
N VAL A 30 -11.85 -1.60 -8.82
CA VAL A 30 -12.89 -0.86 -8.09
C VAL A 30 -14.16 -0.72 -8.91
N ASN A 31 -14.04 -0.30 -10.16
CA ASN A 31 -15.17 0.09 -11.01
C ASN A 31 -15.55 -0.99 -12.04
N HIS A 32 -14.81 -2.10 -12.13
CA HIS A 32 -14.98 -3.14 -13.15
C HIS A 32 -14.95 -2.57 -14.58
N ARG A 33 -14.16 -1.52 -14.80
CA ARG A 33 -14.06 -0.77 -16.06
C ARG A 33 -12.63 -0.74 -16.58
N PHE A 34 -12.52 -0.77 -17.91
CA PHE A 34 -11.28 -0.58 -18.63
C PHE A 34 -11.51 0.29 -19.87
N THR A 35 -10.50 1.08 -20.26
CA THR A 35 -10.51 1.90 -21.46
C THR A 35 -9.17 1.78 -22.18
N ASN A 36 -9.22 1.67 -23.51
CA ASN A 36 -8.04 1.69 -24.36
C ASN A 36 -7.48 3.11 -24.57
N MET A 37 -8.24 4.15 -24.23
CA MET A 37 -7.73 5.52 -24.32
C MET A 37 -6.72 5.76 -23.21
N TYR A 38 -5.44 5.87 -23.61
CA TYR A 38 -4.41 6.33 -22.70
C TYR A 38 -4.69 7.79 -22.31
N ARG A 39 -4.90 8.00 -21.00
CA ARG A 39 -4.91 9.33 -20.39
C ARG A 39 -3.84 9.30 -19.31
N ALA A 40 -2.80 10.12 -19.46
CA ALA A 40 -1.81 10.29 -18.41
C ALA A 40 -2.51 10.80 -17.15
N THR A 41 -2.28 10.16 -16.01
CA THR A 41 -2.75 10.67 -14.72
C THR A 41 -2.02 11.97 -14.43
N ILE A 42 -2.77 13.04 -14.18
CA ILE A 42 -2.23 14.33 -13.78
C ILE A 42 -2.23 14.36 -12.25
N GLY A 43 -1.04 14.31 -11.64
CA GLY A 43 -0.91 14.26 -10.19
C GLY A 43 -1.30 12.89 -9.62
N THR A 44 -2.30 12.86 -8.74
CA THR A 44 -2.74 11.66 -8.02
C THR A 44 -4.25 11.56 -8.02
N ASP A 45 -4.75 10.34 -8.15
CA ASP A 45 -6.17 10.01 -8.04
C ASP A 45 -6.34 8.92 -6.96
N PHE A 46 -7.53 8.82 -6.38
CA PHE A 46 -7.81 7.72 -5.46
C PHE A 46 -9.25 7.22 -5.59
N LEU A 47 -9.40 5.92 -5.41
CA LEU A 47 -10.69 5.26 -5.35
C LEU A 47 -10.87 4.53 -4.02
N CYS A 48 -12.10 4.50 -3.53
CA CYS A 48 -12.46 3.79 -2.31
C CYS A 48 -13.18 2.47 -2.61
N LYS A 49 -12.84 1.42 -1.87
CA LYS A 49 -13.58 0.14 -1.89
C LYS A 49 -13.66 -0.45 -0.48
N THR A 50 -14.87 -0.75 -0.03
CA THR A 50 -15.09 -1.42 1.25
C THR A 50 -15.06 -2.93 1.06
N VAL A 51 -14.28 -3.63 1.90
CA VAL A 51 -14.18 -5.09 1.92
C VAL A 51 -14.36 -5.59 3.36
N ASN A 52 -14.89 -6.80 3.52
CA ASN A 52 -14.95 -7.46 4.83
C ASN A 52 -13.84 -8.52 4.89
N MET A 53 -13.00 -8.45 5.92
CA MET A 53 -11.82 -9.30 6.05
C MET A 53 -11.45 -9.49 7.52
N ASP A 54 -11.16 -10.74 7.91
CA ASP A 54 -10.80 -11.10 9.30
C ASP A 54 -11.81 -10.62 10.35
N GLY A 55 -13.10 -10.57 9.98
CA GLY A 55 -14.18 -10.06 10.84
C GLY A 55 -14.23 -8.53 10.97
N ASP A 56 -13.31 -7.80 10.33
CA ASP A 56 -13.31 -6.33 10.28
C ASP A 56 -13.91 -5.82 8.96
N THR A 57 -14.65 -4.72 9.03
CA THR A 57 -14.99 -3.92 7.85
C THR A 57 -13.82 -2.99 7.54
N VAL A 58 -13.26 -3.11 6.34
CA VAL A 58 -12.06 -2.39 5.91
C VAL A 58 -12.39 -1.48 4.73
N ASN A 59 -12.17 -0.18 4.90
CA ASN A 59 -12.26 0.81 3.84
C ASN A 59 -10.88 0.98 3.19
N LEU A 60 -10.72 0.47 1.98
CA LEU A 60 -9.51 0.64 1.19
C LEU A 60 -9.57 2.00 0.49
N GLN A 61 -8.58 2.84 0.75
CA GLN A 61 -8.25 4.01 -0.07
C GLN A 61 -7.09 3.61 -0.98
N ILE A 62 -7.36 3.51 -2.27
CA ILE A 62 -6.40 3.05 -3.27
C ILE A 62 -5.92 4.27 -4.04
N TRP A 63 -4.65 4.61 -3.87
CA TRP A 63 -4.03 5.80 -4.42
C TRP A 63 -3.24 5.45 -5.68
N ASP A 64 -3.65 6.01 -6.81
CA ASP A 64 -2.95 5.94 -8.09
C ASP A 64 -2.07 7.18 -8.30
N THR A 65 -0.90 6.95 -8.90
CA THR A 65 0.09 7.98 -9.17
C THR A 65 0.41 8.10 -10.66
N ALA A 66 0.89 9.26 -11.11
CA ALA A 66 1.23 9.50 -12.51
C ALA A 66 2.33 8.56 -13.05
N GLY A 67 3.25 8.12 -12.19
CA GLY A 67 4.47 7.41 -12.56
C GLY A 67 5.58 8.31 -13.10
N THR A 68 5.44 9.63 -12.94
CA THR A 68 6.47 10.65 -13.27
C THR A 68 6.95 11.42 -12.04
N GLU A 69 6.35 11.16 -10.88
CA GLU A 69 6.59 11.83 -9.60
C GLU A 69 8.02 11.70 -9.06
N ARG A 70 8.86 10.83 -9.64
CA ARG A 70 10.29 10.61 -9.33
C ARG A 70 11.13 11.87 -9.07
N PHE A 71 10.71 13.00 -9.63
CA PHE A 71 11.48 14.25 -9.65
C PHE A 71 10.70 15.47 -9.17
N GLN A 72 9.51 15.30 -8.60
CA GLN A 72 8.72 16.43 -8.13
C GLN A 72 8.76 16.51 -6.60
N SER A 73 9.09 17.70 -6.09
CA SER A 73 9.10 18.07 -4.65
C SER A 73 7.73 17.92 -3.94
N LEU A 74 6.75 17.32 -4.61
CA LEU A 74 5.37 17.11 -4.20
C LEU A 74 5.11 15.69 -3.63
N GLY A 75 6.09 14.77 -3.69
CA GLY A 75 5.88 13.34 -3.36
C GLY A 75 5.71 12.98 -1.88
N THR A 76 6.25 13.80 -0.95
CA THR A 76 6.32 13.41 0.47
C THR A 76 4.96 13.22 1.17
N PRO A 77 3.93 14.08 0.97
CA PRO A 77 2.60 13.86 1.56
C PRO A 77 1.87 12.63 1.00
N LEU A 78 2.20 12.24 -0.24
CA LEU A 78 1.51 11.16 -0.93
C LEU A 78 1.84 9.79 -0.36
N TYR A 79 3.11 9.53 -0.02
CA TYR A 79 3.53 8.21 0.45
C TYR A 79 3.26 7.99 1.94
N ARG A 80 3.25 9.07 2.74
CA ARG A 80 3.00 9.00 4.18
C ARG A 80 1.66 8.37 4.52
N GLY A 81 1.65 7.57 5.58
CA GLY A 81 0.47 6.85 6.06
C GLY A 81 -0.01 5.72 5.15
N ALA A 82 0.77 5.34 4.13
CA ALA A 82 0.50 4.10 3.39
C ALA A 82 0.63 2.90 4.33
N HIS A 83 -0.30 1.97 4.20
CA HIS A 83 -0.34 0.69 4.92
C HIS A 83 0.14 -0.46 4.05
N CYS A 84 0.22 -0.27 2.73
CA CYS A 84 0.83 -1.18 1.77
C CYS A 84 1.19 -0.42 0.50
N CYS A 85 2.27 -0.83 -0.15
CA CYS A 85 2.72 -0.29 -1.43
C CYS A 85 2.71 -1.37 -2.50
N MET A 86 2.04 -1.09 -3.62
CA MET A 86 2.00 -1.93 -4.80
C MET A 86 2.93 -1.37 -5.86
N LEU A 87 4.00 -2.11 -6.15
CA LEU A 87 5.00 -1.82 -7.17
C LEU A 87 4.56 -2.43 -8.51
N VAL A 88 4.10 -1.60 -9.44
CA VAL A 88 3.51 -2.05 -10.70
C VAL A 88 4.49 -1.86 -11.85
N PHE A 89 4.66 -2.90 -12.67
CA PHE A 89 5.43 -2.84 -13.91
C PHE A 89 4.66 -3.49 -15.07
N ASP A 90 5.15 -3.27 -16.28
CA ASP A 90 4.65 -3.88 -17.50
C ASP A 90 5.53 -5.08 -17.87
N VAL A 91 4.94 -6.28 -17.99
CA VAL A 91 5.70 -7.49 -18.33
C VAL A 91 6.40 -7.41 -19.70
N THR A 92 5.97 -6.49 -20.57
CA THR A 92 6.58 -6.22 -21.87
C THR A 92 7.61 -5.09 -21.84
N SER A 93 8.01 -4.60 -20.67
CA SER A 93 9.00 -3.54 -20.54
C SER A 93 10.01 -3.85 -19.44
N LYS A 94 11.20 -4.31 -19.84
CA LYS A 94 12.32 -4.56 -18.91
C LYS A 94 12.72 -3.30 -18.14
N ASP A 95 12.60 -2.13 -18.76
CA ASP A 95 12.92 -0.85 -18.13
C ASP A 95 11.94 -0.52 -16.99
N SER A 96 10.65 -0.82 -17.18
CA SER A 96 9.65 -0.62 -16.13
C SER A 96 9.92 -1.48 -14.89
N PHE A 97 10.36 -2.73 -15.09
CA PHE A 97 10.75 -3.64 -14.01
C PHE A 97 12.03 -3.22 -13.31
N SER A 98 13.07 -2.89 -14.09
CA SER A 98 14.38 -2.49 -13.54
C SER A 98 14.29 -1.23 -12.68
N ALA A 99 13.30 -0.39 -12.95
CA ALA A 99 13.10 0.85 -12.24
C ALA A 99 12.26 0.71 -10.96
N LEU A 100 11.72 -0.48 -10.64
CA LEU A 100 11.01 -0.73 -9.38
C LEU A 100 11.90 -0.59 -8.16
N GLU A 101 13.19 -0.91 -8.27
CA GLU A 101 14.16 -0.73 -7.18
C GLU A 101 14.29 0.74 -6.77
N VAL A 102 14.27 1.64 -7.77
CA VAL A 102 14.30 3.09 -7.53
C VAL A 102 12.99 3.54 -6.87
N TRP A 103 11.85 3.09 -7.39
CA TRP A 103 10.54 3.39 -6.82
C TRP A 103 10.41 2.94 -5.36
N ARG A 104 10.87 1.73 -5.04
CA ARG A 104 10.87 1.20 -3.68
C ARG A 104 11.73 2.05 -2.74
N LYS A 105 12.96 2.36 -3.14
CA LYS A 105 13.87 3.21 -2.35
C LYS A 105 13.28 4.59 -2.10
N GLU A 106 12.72 5.20 -3.13
CA GLU A 106 12.06 6.50 -3.03
C GLU A 106 10.88 6.47 -2.05
N PHE A 107 10.03 5.44 -2.14
CA PHE A 107 8.92 5.25 -1.22
C PHE A 107 9.40 5.12 0.24
N LEU A 108 10.44 4.33 0.49
CA LEU A 108 10.99 4.15 1.84
C LEU A 108 11.55 5.45 2.41
N VAL A 109 12.21 6.27 1.60
CA VAL A 109 12.79 7.56 2.01
C VAL A 109 11.71 8.61 2.28
N GLN A 110 10.74 8.74 1.38
CA GLN A 110 9.74 9.81 1.46
C GLN A 110 8.49 9.44 2.29
N GLY A 111 8.13 8.15 2.32
CA GLY A 111 6.96 7.65 3.04
C GLY A 111 7.21 7.46 4.54
N GLU A 112 8.48 7.30 4.93
CA GLU A 112 8.93 7.12 6.33
C GLU A 112 8.04 6.11 7.10
N PRO A 113 7.84 4.89 6.59
CA PRO A 113 7.00 3.90 7.28
C PRO A 113 7.58 3.56 8.65
N GLN A 114 6.70 3.23 9.62
CA GLN A 114 7.12 2.95 11.00
C GLN A 114 8.07 1.75 11.12
N ASP A 115 7.86 0.72 10.30
CA ASP A 115 8.72 -0.46 10.20
C ASP A 115 9.15 -0.65 8.73
N PRO A 116 10.20 0.05 8.26
CA PRO A 116 10.64 -0.01 6.87
C PRO A 116 11.11 -1.40 6.42
N SER A 117 11.64 -2.20 7.36
CA SER A 117 12.14 -3.56 7.11
C SER A 117 11.03 -4.58 6.89
N ASP A 118 9.89 -4.41 7.56
CA ASP A 118 8.71 -5.30 7.48
C ASP A 118 7.55 -4.65 6.70
N PHE A 119 7.80 -3.51 6.04
CA PHE A 119 6.76 -2.80 5.33
C PHE A 119 6.23 -3.65 4.16
N PRO A 120 4.90 -3.83 4.02
CA PRO A 120 4.33 -4.74 3.04
C PRO A 120 4.38 -4.14 1.63
N PHE A 121 5.23 -4.75 0.81
CA PHE A 121 5.28 -4.53 -0.64
C PHE A 121 4.63 -5.68 -1.40
N ILE A 122 3.84 -5.33 -2.40
CA ILE A 122 3.32 -6.26 -3.41
C ILE A 122 3.87 -5.84 -4.76
N VAL A 123 4.44 -6.77 -5.52
CA VAL A 123 4.92 -6.53 -6.89
C VAL A 123 3.91 -7.08 -7.87
N LEU A 124 3.50 -6.26 -8.84
CA LEU A 124 2.48 -6.58 -9.82
C LEU A 124 3.03 -6.44 -11.24
N GLY A 125 3.14 -7.57 -11.95
CA GLY A 125 3.37 -7.61 -13.39
C GLY A 125 2.06 -7.48 -14.17
N ASN A 126 1.80 -6.31 -14.74
CA ASN A 126 0.60 -6.05 -15.53
C ASN A 126 0.83 -6.35 -17.03
N LYS A 127 -0.27 -6.40 -17.79
CA LYS A 127 -0.33 -6.61 -19.25
C LYS A 127 0.10 -8.00 -19.70
N THR A 128 -0.24 -9.02 -18.91
CA THR A 128 0.00 -10.43 -19.29
C THR A 128 -0.76 -10.88 -20.53
N ASP A 129 -1.74 -10.11 -20.99
CA ASP A 129 -2.44 -10.32 -22.26
C ASP A 129 -1.57 -10.06 -23.50
N LEU A 130 -0.43 -9.38 -23.35
CA LEU A 130 0.50 -9.07 -24.44
C LEU A 130 1.56 -10.18 -24.61
N SER A 131 1.85 -10.55 -25.85
CA SER A 131 2.77 -11.66 -26.19
C SER A 131 4.26 -11.29 -26.17
N ASN A 132 4.60 -10.00 -26.26
CA ASN A 132 5.97 -9.49 -26.32
C ASN A 132 6.60 -9.34 -24.92
N ARG A 133 6.52 -10.39 -24.10
CA ARG A 133 7.07 -10.39 -22.73
C ARG A 133 8.58 -10.22 -22.74
N GLU A 134 9.07 -9.27 -21.94
CA GLU A 134 10.51 -9.01 -21.72
C GLU A 134 10.98 -9.42 -20.32
N VAL A 135 10.04 -9.59 -19.37
CA VAL A 135 10.33 -9.98 -17.99
C VAL A 135 9.65 -11.32 -17.69
N SER A 136 10.46 -12.33 -17.40
CA SER A 136 9.93 -13.64 -17.00
C SER A 136 9.41 -13.61 -15.57
N GLY A 137 8.34 -14.36 -15.31
CA GLY A 137 7.79 -14.49 -13.95
C GLY A 137 8.83 -15.01 -12.95
N LYS A 138 9.74 -15.91 -13.38
CA LYS A 138 10.86 -16.39 -12.56
C LYS A 138 11.79 -15.26 -12.12
N LYS A 139 12.16 -14.36 -13.03
CA LYS A 139 13.04 -13.22 -12.73
C LYS A 139 12.36 -12.26 -11.76
N ALA A 140 11.08 -11.97 -11.99
CA ALA A 140 10.31 -11.09 -11.11
C ALA A 140 10.16 -11.69 -9.70
N LEU A 141 9.80 -12.98 -9.61
CA LEU A 141 9.67 -13.70 -8.35
C LEU A 141 10.98 -13.71 -7.55
N GLN A 142 12.11 -14.01 -8.20
CA GLN A 142 13.42 -14.00 -7.55
C GLN A 142 13.74 -12.64 -6.92
N TRP A 143 13.49 -11.55 -7.64
CA TRP A 143 13.70 -10.21 -7.08
C TRP A 143 12.74 -9.93 -5.92
N CYS A 144 11.49 -10.40 -5.98
CA CYS A 144 10.53 -10.24 -4.90
C CYS A 144 11.00 -10.96 -3.62
N GLU A 145 11.56 -12.17 -3.74
CA GLU A 145 12.16 -12.91 -2.63
C GLU A 145 13.31 -12.14 -1.98
N GLU A 146 14.18 -11.51 -2.79
CA GLU A 146 15.30 -10.69 -2.30
C GLU A 146 14.86 -9.47 -1.48
N ILE A 147 13.71 -8.87 -1.83
CA ILE A 147 13.19 -7.67 -1.16
C ILE A 147 12.11 -7.96 -0.11
N GLY A 148 11.73 -9.23 0.09
CA GLY A 148 10.65 -9.63 0.99
C GLY A 148 9.25 -9.24 0.52
N ALA A 149 9.03 -9.12 -0.79
CA ALA A 149 7.75 -8.77 -1.40
C ALA A 149 7.03 -10.01 -1.96
N GLU A 150 5.70 -9.92 -2.11
CA GLU A 150 4.92 -10.94 -2.78
C GLU A 150 4.67 -10.58 -4.24
N TYR A 151 4.72 -11.56 -5.13
CA TYR A 151 4.60 -11.35 -6.57
C TYR A 151 3.26 -11.83 -7.12
N PHE A 152 2.64 -10.99 -7.95
CA PHE A 152 1.46 -11.33 -8.72
C PHE A 152 1.63 -10.87 -10.17
N GLU A 153 0.90 -11.54 -11.06
CA GLU A 153 0.71 -11.10 -12.43
C GLU A 153 -0.78 -10.92 -12.73
N GLY A 154 -1.11 -10.07 -13.70
CA GLY A 154 -2.48 -9.89 -14.15
C GLY A 154 -2.61 -9.04 -15.40
N SER A 155 -3.85 -8.89 -15.86
CA SER A 155 -4.20 -7.99 -16.96
C SER A 155 -5.41 -7.15 -16.57
N ALA A 156 -5.20 -5.83 -16.46
CA ALA A 156 -6.31 -4.89 -16.33
C ALA A 156 -7.28 -4.93 -17.54
N LYS A 157 -6.76 -5.24 -18.72
CA LYS A 157 -7.53 -5.27 -19.97
C LYS A 157 -8.48 -6.45 -19.98
N GLU A 158 -7.95 -7.65 -19.77
CA GLU A 158 -8.70 -8.92 -19.82
C GLU A 158 -9.36 -9.28 -18.48
N ASP A 159 -9.20 -8.45 -17.45
CA ASP A 159 -9.70 -8.71 -16.08
C ASP A 159 -9.15 -10.02 -15.48
N LEU A 160 -7.87 -10.30 -15.76
CA LEU A 160 -7.20 -11.52 -15.30
C LEU A 160 -6.41 -11.23 -14.02
N ASP A 161 -6.69 -12.00 -12.97
CA ASP A 161 -5.99 -11.97 -11.68
C ASP A 161 -5.89 -10.57 -11.03
N VAL A 162 -6.91 -9.73 -11.26
CA VAL A 162 -6.94 -8.34 -10.75
C VAL A 162 -7.25 -8.26 -9.25
N GLU A 163 -8.12 -9.12 -8.73
CA GLU A 163 -8.59 -9.03 -7.35
C GLU A 163 -7.54 -9.50 -6.33
N LYS A 164 -6.83 -10.59 -6.63
CA LYS A 164 -5.89 -11.24 -5.69
C LYS A 164 -4.82 -10.29 -5.13
N PRO A 165 -4.14 -9.46 -5.93
CA PRO A 165 -3.15 -8.51 -5.43
C PRO A 165 -3.71 -7.50 -4.43
N PHE A 166 -4.92 -6.97 -4.66
CA PHE A 166 -5.54 -5.98 -3.77
C PHE A 166 -6.04 -6.60 -2.47
N VAL A 167 -6.63 -7.79 -2.54
CA VAL A 167 -7.03 -8.56 -1.35
C VAL A 167 -5.80 -8.85 -0.51
N ARG A 168 -4.69 -9.25 -1.14
CA ARG A 168 -3.45 -9.52 -0.42
C ARG A 168 -2.82 -8.27 0.20
N ALA A 169 -2.80 -7.16 -0.54
CA ALA A 169 -2.35 -5.86 -0.02
C ALA A 169 -3.19 -5.42 1.19
N ALA A 170 -4.52 -5.60 1.13
CA ALA A 170 -5.41 -5.31 2.25
C ALA A 170 -5.13 -6.19 3.48
N GLN A 171 -4.92 -7.50 3.29
CA GLN A 171 -4.55 -8.41 4.39
C GLN A 171 -3.26 -7.98 5.08
N ARG A 172 -2.20 -7.74 4.30
CA ARG A 172 -0.89 -7.35 4.83
C ARG A 172 -0.94 -5.99 5.51
N GLY A 173 -1.64 -5.02 4.92
CA GLY A 173 -1.86 -3.71 5.52
C GLY A 173 -2.67 -3.77 6.82
N LEU A 174 -3.69 -4.64 6.89
CA LEU A 174 -4.48 -4.84 8.12
C LEU A 174 -3.64 -5.48 9.23
N GLN A 175 -2.80 -6.46 8.90
CA GLN A 175 -1.86 -7.08 9.84
C GLN A 175 -0.90 -6.04 10.43
N GLN A 176 -0.30 -5.21 9.57
CA GLN A 176 0.60 -4.15 10.00
C GLN A 176 -0.12 -3.09 10.84
N TYR A 177 -1.33 -2.67 10.43
CA TYR A 177 -2.16 -1.74 11.19
C TYR A 177 -2.46 -2.26 12.60
N LYS A 178 -2.83 -3.55 12.72
CA LYS A 178 -3.11 -4.19 14.02
C LYS A 178 -1.85 -4.28 14.89
N LYS A 179 -0.70 -4.66 14.32
CA LYS A 179 0.61 -4.71 15.01
C LYS A 179 0.91 -3.37 15.68
N HIS A 180 0.89 -2.27 14.91
CA HIS A 180 1.18 -0.93 15.43
C HIS A 180 0.11 -0.40 16.39
N THR A 181 -1.17 -0.72 16.17
CA THR A 181 -2.24 -0.28 17.09
C THR A 181 -2.09 -0.96 18.45
N LEU A 182 -1.83 -2.28 18.46
CA LEU A 182 -1.66 -3.07 19.68
C LEU A 182 -0.41 -2.65 20.47
N GLU A 183 0.73 -2.45 19.79
CA GLU A 183 1.98 -1.97 20.38
C GLU A 183 1.81 -0.59 21.04
N ASN A 184 1.08 0.32 20.40
CA ASN A 184 0.84 1.66 20.93
C ASN A 184 -0.11 1.67 22.14
N THR A 185 -1.09 0.75 22.22
CA THR A 185 -1.90 0.56 23.44
C THR A 185 -1.16 -0.11 24.59
N GLY A 186 -0.07 -0.85 24.31
CA GLY A 186 0.72 -1.56 25.33
C GLY A 186 1.64 -0.66 26.18
N HIS A 187 1.79 0.62 25.83
CA HIS A 187 2.73 1.54 26.49
C HIS A 187 2.07 2.66 27.33
N PHE A 188 0.77 2.57 27.60
CA PHE A 188 0.08 3.47 28.53
C PHE A 188 -0.22 2.78 29.88
N GLN A 189 0.83 2.40 30.63
CA GLN A 189 0.72 2.38 32.09
C GLN A 189 0.95 3.80 32.61
N ILE A 190 -0.10 4.62 32.59
CA ILE A 190 -0.14 5.77 33.50
C ILE A 190 -0.22 5.17 34.90
N THR A 191 0.94 5.02 35.55
CA THR A 191 0.94 4.93 37.01
C THR A 191 0.58 6.33 37.51
N CYS A 192 -0.71 6.59 37.65
CA CYS A 192 -1.21 7.66 38.49
C CYS A 192 -0.77 7.33 39.93
N LYS A 193 0.46 7.70 40.29
CA LYS A 193 0.81 7.86 41.70
C LYS A 193 0.00 9.05 42.20
N GLN A 194 -1.03 8.76 42.97
CA GLN A 194 -1.75 9.78 43.73
C GLN A 194 -0.72 10.57 44.56
N PRO A 195 -0.76 11.91 44.57
CA PRO A 195 0.04 12.67 45.52
C PRO A 195 -0.47 12.33 46.92
N THR A 196 0.38 11.72 47.75
CA THR A 196 0.14 11.62 49.18
C THR A 196 0.10 13.04 49.76
N GLU A 197 -1.08 13.48 50.18
CA GLU A 197 -1.26 14.70 50.96
C GLU A 197 -0.47 14.58 52.28
N THR A 198 0.64 15.32 52.39
CA THR A 198 1.26 15.59 53.69
C THR A 198 0.40 16.63 54.41
N ARG A 199 -0.46 16.19 55.32
CA ARG A 199 -1.10 17.05 56.31
C ARG A 199 -0.04 17.54 57.30
N ASN A 200 0.42 18.78 57.10
CA ASN A 200 1.14 19.51 58.14
C ASN A 200 0.11 20.04 59.15
N THR A 201 0.11 19.47 60.35
CA THR A 201 -0.53 20.04 61.54
C THR A 201 0.37 21.15 62.08
N CYS A 202 -0.08 22.40 61.97
CA CYS A 202 0.44 23.48 62.80
C CYS A 202 -0.25 23.41 64.17
N GLU A 203 0.52 23.13 65.22
CA GLU A 203 0.14 23.45 66.60
C GLU A 203 0.91 24.70 67.06
N CYS A 204 0.25 25.40 67.98
CA CYS A 204 0.42 26.77 68.43
C CYS A 204 1.72 27.06 69.18
#